data_AF-A0A7I7PGQ9-F1
#
_entry.id   AF-A0A7I7PGQ9-F1
#
_cell.length_a   1.000
_cell.length_b   1.000
_cell.length_c   1.000
_cell.angle_alpha   90.00
_cell.angle_beta   90.00
_cell.angle_gamma   90.00
#
_symmetry.space_group_name_H-M   'P 1'
#
loop_
_entity.id
_entity.type
_entity.pdbx_description
1 polymer ?
#
loop_
_entity_poly.entity_id
_entity_poly.type
_entity_poly.pdbx_seq_one_letter_code
_entity_poly.pdbx_strand_id
1 'polypeptide(L)'
;MREWVAHDLAGKGAVRRFMVRAAIPPFVVLAPFWLLPAQNALYVHLEMTVPIYVWALLVSLALNKVWRRHRLAQHGLDPNLVDAIRRQKDAKMHEDYIQRYGPRPQEAEWQANSNPFF
;
A
#
# COMPACT_ATOMS: atom_id res chain seq x y z
N MET A 1 -13.93 -17.27 -9.41
CA MET A 1 -14.28 -15.86 -9.70
C MET A 1 -13.59 -14.79 -8.81
N ARG A 2 -12.79 -15.14 -7.77
CA ARG A 2 -12.11 -14.16 -6.89
C ARG A 2 -10.63 -13.93 -7.21
N GLU A 3 -10.10 -14.61 -8.21
CA GLU A 3 -8.67 -14.62 -8.53
C GLU A 3 -8.16 -13.28 -9.08
N TRP A 4 -9.02 -12.55 -9.81
CA TRP A 4 -8.72 -11.18 -10.23
C TRP A 4 -8.58 -10.23 -9.03
N VAL A 5 -9.37 -10.41 -7.97
CA VAL A 5 -9.28 -9.63 -6.72
C VAL A 5 -7.98 -9.95 -6.00
N ALA A 6 -7.64 -11.23 -5.89
CA ALA A 6 -6.39 -11.68 -5.31
C ALA A 6 -5.18 -11.12 -6.09
N HIS A 7 -5.22 -11.12 -7.42
CA HIS A 7 -4.15 -10.55 -8.24
C HIS A 7 -4.10 -9.02 -8.21
N ASP A 8 -5.24 -8.33 -8.08
CA ASP A 8 -5.27 -6.87 -7.95
C ASP A 8 -4.76 -6.42 -6.57
N LEU A 9 -5.18 -7.10 -5.51
CA LEU A 9 -4.86 -6.75 -4.13
C LEU A 9 -3.55 -7.34 -3.64
N ALA A 10 -3.08 -8.49 -4.14
CA ALA A 10 -1.86 -9.15 -3.67
C ALA A 10 -0.80 -9.37 -4.77
N GLY A 11 -1.13 -9.10 -6.05
CA GLY A 11 -0.22 -9.30 -7.17
C GLY A 11 0.90 -8.25 -7.30
N LYS A 12 1.79 -8.48 -8.26
CA LYS A 12 2.94 -7.60 -8.53
C LYS A 12 2.42 -6.21 -8.93
N GLY A 13 2.90 -5.18 -8.23
CA GLY A 13 2.48 -3.79 -8.48
C GLY A 13 1.14 -3.41 -7.85
N ALA A 14 0.57 -4.20 -6.93
CA ALA A 14 -0.65 -3.85 -6.19
C ALA A 14 -0.58 -2.45 -5.55
N VAL A 15 0.59 -2.10 -4.97
CA VAL A 15 0.84 -0.76 -4.40
C VAL A 15 0.71 0.33 -5.48
N ARG A 16 1.32 0.14 -6.65
CA ARG A 16 1.27 1.12 -7.74
C ARG A 16 -0.16 1.34 -8.23
N ARG A 17 -0.93 0.26 -8.42
CA ARG A 17 -2.34 0.34 -8.85
C ARG A 17 -3.20 1.06 -7.82
N PHE A 18 -3.00 0.75 -6.54
CA PHE A 18 -3.67 1.46 -5.46
C PHE A 18 -3.32 2.96 -5.47
N MET A 19 -2.04 3.31 -5.54
CA MET A 19 -1.59 4.71 -5.54
C MET A 19 -2.15 5.50 -6.73
N VAL A 20 -2.18 4.91 -7.93
CA VAL A 20 -2.78 5.55 -9.11
C VAL A 20 -4.26 5.83 -8.88
N ARG A 21 -5.01 4.87 -8.31
CA ARG A 21 -6.44 5.06 -8.00
C ARG A 21 -6.65 6.07 -6.86
N ALA A 22 -5.77 6.08 -5.86
CA ALA A 22 -5.82 6.99 -4.72
C ALA A 22 -5.48 8.44 -5.07
N ALA A 23 -4.71 8.66 -6.14
CA ALA A 23 -4.36 9.99 -6.66
C ALA A 23 -5.54 10.68 -7.37
N ILE A 24 -6.49 9.92 -7.91
CA ILE A 24 -7.60 10.47 -8.72
C ILE A 24 -8.54 11.35 -7.88
N PRO A 25 -9.09 10.90 -6.73
CA PRO A 25 -10.02 11.71 -5.94
C PRO A 25 -9.47 13.08 -5.52
N PRO A 26 -8.28 13.20 -4.89
CA PRO A 26 -7.76 14.49 -4.47
C PRO A 26 -7.43 15.39 -5.67
N PHE A 27 -7.01 14.82 -6.80
CA PHE A 27 -6.80 15.60 -8.03
C PHE A 27 -8.12 16.22 -8.53
N VAL A 28 -9.20 15.43 -8.60
CA VAL A 28 -10.52 15.92 -9.04
C VAL A 28 -11.06 17.02 -8.13
N VAL A 29 -10.85 16.90 -6.82
CA VAL A 29 -11.30 17.91 -5.84
C VAL A 29 -10.47 19.21 -5.93
N LEU A 30 -9.17 19.10 -6.19
CA LEU A 30 -8.27 20.26 -6.21
C LEU A 30 -8.23 20.96 -7.58
N ALA A 31 -8.54 20.27 -8.68
CA ALA A 31 -8.49 20.82 -10.03
C ALA A 31 -9.33 22.10 -10.24
N PRO A 32 -10.55 22.26 -9.69
CA PRO A 32 -11.33 23.49 -9.84
C PRO A 32 -10.67 24.73 -9.24
N PHE A 33 -9.84 24.58 -8.19
CA PHE A 33 -9.15 25.72 -7.55
C PHE A 33 -8.15 26.40 -8.47
N TRP A 34 -7.68 25.70 -9.51
CA TRP A 34 -6.76 26.23 -10.51
C TRP A 34 -7.45 27.12 -11.56
N LEU A 35 -8.79 27.16 -11.58
CA LEU A 35 -9.56 28.03 -12.47
C LEU A 35 -9.82 29.42 -11.85
N LEU A 36 -9.45 29.62 -10.58
CA LEU A 36 -9.66 30.89 -9.88
C LEU A 36 -8.56 31.91 -10.23
N PRO A 37 -8.91 33.18 -10.51
CA PRO A 37 -7.92 34.19 -10.84
C PRO A 37 -7.07 34.58 -9.62
N ALA A 38 -5.74 34.57 -9.76
CA ALA A 38 -4.79 34.97 -8.72
C ALA A 38 -3.61 35.77 -9.32
N GLN A 39 -3.13 36.77 -8.59
CA GLN A 39 -2.11 37.72 -9.06
C GLN A 39 -0.75 37.05 -9.38
N ASN A 40 -0.42 35.94 -8.70
CA ASN A 40 0.71 35.05 -8.98
C ASN A 40 0.21 33.59 -9.04
N ALA A 41 -0.69 33.31 -9.99
CA ALA A 41 -1.50 32.09 -10.05
C ALA A 41 -0.72 30.80 -9.78
N LEU A 42 0.41 30.57 -10.47
CA LEU A 42 1.17 29.33 -10.30
C LEU A 42 1.68 29.11 -8.86
N TYR A 43 2.25 30.14 -8.24
CA TYR A 43 2.82 30.03 -6.91
C TYR A 43 1.72 29.83 -5.85
N VAL A 44 0.66 30.65 -5.92
CA VAL A 44 -0.46 30.61 -4.98
C VAL A 44 -1.21 29.27 -5.07
N HIS A 45 -1.50 28.78 -6.27
CA HIS A 45 -2.19 27.50 -6.43
C HIS A 45 -1.34 26.32 -5.97
N LEU A 46 -0.01 26.35 -6.16
CA LEU A 46 0.87 25.30 -5.66
C LEU A 46 0.90 25.28 -4.13
N GLU A 47 1.06 26.43 -3.47
CA GLU A 47 1.06 26.50 -2.00
C GLU A 47 -0.25 26.02 -1.39
N MET A 48 -1.38 26.30 -2.04
CA MET A 48 -2.69 25.89 -1.53
C MET A 48 -3.00 24.41 -1.79
N THR A 49 -2.63 23.87 -2.95
CA THR A 49 -3.05 22.53 -3.39
C THR A 49 -2.02 21.44 -3.14
N VAL A 50 -0.72 21.72 -3.28
CA VAL A 50 0.34 20.71 -3.17
C VAL A 50 0.43 20.11 -1.77
N PRO A 51 0.40 20.88 -0.66
CA PRO A 51 0.48 20.29 0.67
C PRO A 51 -0.66 19.29 0.93
N ILE A 52 -1.89 19.66 0.55
CA ILE A 52 -3.07 18.79 0.71
C ILE A 52 -2.95 17.55 -0.18
N TYR A 53 -2.54 17.72 -1.44
CA TYR A 53 -2.40 16.60 -2.38
C TYR A 53 -1.31 15.62 -1.93
N VAL A 54 -0.14 16.13 -1.55
CA VAL A 54 0.97 15.31 -1.05
C VAL A 54 0.56 14.60 0.25
N TRP A 55 -0.10 15.30 1.16
CA TRP A 55 -0.57 14.70 2.40
C TRP A 55 -1.56 13.55 2.15
N ALA A 56 -2.52 13.73 1.23
CA ALA A 56 -3.46 12.68 0.85
C ALA A 56 -2.75 11.44 0.28
N LEU A 57 -1.69 11.63 -0.53
CA LEU A 57 -0.90 10.52 -1.05
C LEU A 57 -0.08 9.81 0.02
N LEU A 58 0.52 10.55 0.97
CA LEU A 58 1.27 9.98 2.08
C LEU A 58 0.37 9.13 2.98
N VAL A 59 -0.79 9.66 3.36
CA VAL A 59 -1.80 8.93 4.13
C VAL A 59 -2.27 7.69 3.36
N SER A 60 -2.54 7.82 2.07
CA SER A 60 -2.91 6.67 1.21
C SER A 60 -1.82 5.61 1.19
N LEU A 61 -0.56 5.99 1.02
CA LEU A 61 0.58 5.08 1.02
C LEU A 61 0.70 4.33 2.35
N ALA A 62 0.54 5.04 3.47
CA ALA A 62 0.60 4.48 4.81
C ALA A 62 -0.55 3.48 5.06
N LEU A 63 -1.78 3.84 4.68
CA LEU A 63 -2.97 3.01 4.91
C LEU A 63 -3.14 1.88 3.89
N ASN A 64 -2.43 1.93 2.76
CA ASN A 64 -2.54 0.95 1.67
C ASN A 64 -2.49 -0.50 2.17
N LYS A 65 -1.56 -0.83 3.08
CA LYS A 65 -1.44 -2.20 3.61
C LYS A 65 -2.68 -2.63 4.37
N VAL A 66 -3.18 -1.79 5.28
CA VAL A 66 -4.37 -2.06 6.11
C VAL A 66 -5.61 -2.18 5.22
N TRP A 67 -5.78 -1.25 4.28
CA TRP A 67 -6.91 -1.25 3.36
C TRP A 67 -6.95 -2.50 2.48
N ARG A 68 -5.79 -2.92 1.92
CA ARG A 68 -5.70 -4.15 1.11
C ARG A 68 -6.04 -5.41 1.92
N ARG A 69 -5.57 -5.51 3.17
CA ARG A 69 -5.93 -6.62 4.08
C ARG A 69 -7.43 -6.65 4.36
N HIS A 70 -8.01 -5.49 4.67
CA HIS A 70 -9.44 -5.38 4.94
C HIS A 70 -10.28 -5.75 3.70
N ARG A 71 -9.89 -5.29 2.51
CA ARG A 71 -10.55 -5.65 1.24
C ARG A 71 -10.48 -7.15 0.94
N LEU A 72 -9.36 -7.81 1.22
CA LEU A 72 -9.26 -9.27 1.08
C LEU A 72 -10.23 -9.98 2.04
N ALA A 73 -10.28 -9.55 3.30
CA ALA A 73 -11.22 -10.08 4.29
C ALA A 73 -12.69 -9.90 3.86
N GLN A 74 -13.06 -8.72 3.36
CA GLN A 74 -14.40 -8.44 2.82
C GLN A 74 -14.79 -9.39 1.67
N HIS A 75 -13.81 -9.81 0.86
CA HIS A 75 -14.02 -10.76 -0.23
C HIS A 75 -13.81 -12.22 0.20
N GLY A 76 -13.69 -12.51 1.50
CA GLY A 76 -13.47 -13.85 2.04
C GLY A 76 -12.19 -14.51 1.54
N LEU A 77 -11.14 -13.72 1.31
CA LEU A 77 -9.79 -14.17 0.97
C LEU A 77 -8.87 -14.02 2.18
N ASP A 78 -7.80 -14.82 2.22
CA ASP A 78 -6.79 -14.74 3.27
C ASP A 78 -6.16 -13.32 3.32
N PRO A 79 -6.31 -12.57 4.43
CA PRO A 79 -5.71 -11.24 4.59
C PRO A 79 -4.17 -11.27 4.51
N ASN A 80 -3.55 -12.39 4.86
CA ASN A 80 -2.09 -12.53 4.84
C ASN A 80 -1.54 -12.59 3.41
N LEU A 81 -2.39 -12.80 2.39
CA LEU A 81 -1.98 -12.79 0.99
C LEU A 81 -1.31 -11.46 0.58
N VAL A 82 -1.61 -10.35 1.26
CA VAL A 82 -0.91 -9.05 1.08
C VAL A 82 0.61 -9.18 1.19
N ASP A 83 1.08 -10.06 2.07
CA ASP A 83 2.50 -10.27 2.35
C ASP A 83 3.10 -11.40 1.51
N ALA A 84 2.33 -12.11 0.68
CA ALA A 84 2.81 -13.27 -0.08
C ALA A 84 3.99 -12.93 -1.01
N ILE A 85 3.94 -11.80 -1.72
CA ILE A 85 5.05 -11.35 -2.58
C ILE A 85 6.27 -10.98 -1.75
N ARG A 86 6.07 -10.33 -0.60
CA ARG A 86 7.16 -9.97 0.30
C ARG A 86 7.81 -11.25 0.85
N ARG A 87 7.01 -12.21 1.29
CA ARG A 87 7.46 -13.54 1.71
C ARG A 87 8.24 -14.27 0.61
N GLN A 88 7.80 -14.24 -0.65
CA GLN A 88 8.55 -14.81 -1.76
C GLN A 88 9.91 -14.13 -2.00
N LYS A 89 9.98 -12.80 -1.88
CA LYS A 89 11.24 -12.07 -2.00
C LYS A 89 12.18 -12.35 -0.83
N ASP A 90 11.63 -12.38 0.38
CA ASP A 90 12.38 -12.58 1.61
C ASP A 90 12.73 -14.07 1.82
N ALA A 91 12.10 -15.01 1.10
CA ALA A 91 12.35 -16.45 1.20
C ALA A 91 13.83 -16.78 0.94
N LYS A 92 14.44 -16.18 -0.08
CA LYS A 92 15.87 -16.36 -0.36
C LYS A 92 16.74 -15.91 0.81
N MET A 93 16.42 -14.77 1.42
CA MET A 93 17.13 -14.28 2.61
C MET A 93 16.94 -15.21 3.82
N HIS A 94 15.76 -15.80 3.96
CA HIS A 94 15.47 -16.77 5.01
C HIS A 94 16.24 -18.07 4.81
N GLU A 95 16.31 -18.58 3.58
CA GLU A 95 17.09 -19.77 3.22
C GLU A 95 18.58 -19.55 3.49
N ASP A 96 19.15 -18.42 3.03
CA ASP A 96 20.55 -18.06 3.28
C ASP A 96 20.85 -17.93 4.79
N TYR A 97 19.91 -17.39 5.57
CA TYR A 97 20.03 -17.30 7.03
C TYR A 97 20.05 -18.70 7.68
N ILE A 98 19.12 -19.58 7.28
CA ILE A 98 19.02 -20.95 7.82
C ILE A 98 20.29 -21.75 7.52
N GLN A 99 20.87 -21.59 6.33
CA GLN A 99 22.13 -22.27 5.96
C GLN A 99 23.31 -21.82 6.82
N ARG A 100 23.36 -20.56 7.23
CA ARG A 100 24.49 -19.99 8.00
C ARG A 100 24.34 -20.14 9.51
N TYR A 101 23.13 -20.02 10.03
CA TYR A 101 22.87 -19.89 11.46
C TYR A 101 21.94 -20.98 12.02
N GLY A 102 21.41 -21.86 11.17
CA GLY A 102 20.45 -22.89 11.56
C GLY A 102 18.98 -22.40 11.55
N PRO A 103 18.03 -23.32 11.76
CA PRO A 103 16.61 -23.01 11.77
C PRO A 103 16.23 -22.10 12.94
N ARG A 104 15.28 -21.18 12.73
CA ARG A 104 14.73 -20.38 13.83
C ARG A 104 13.94 -21.27 14.79
N PRO A 105 13.95 -20.96 16.10
CA PRO A 105 13.11 -21.65 17.07
C PRO A 105 11.62 -21.42 16.76
N GLN A 106 10.77 -22.38 17.11
CA GLN A 106 9.31 -22.34 16.83
C GLN A 106 8.64 -21.11 17.46
N GLU A 107 9.15 -20.67 18.61
CA GLU A 107 8.72 -19.44 19.27
C GLU A 107 8.99 -18.17 18.48
N ALA A 108 9.73 -18.19 17.36
CA ALA A 108 9.92 -17.03 16.50
C ALA A 108 8.91 -16.96 15.34
N GLU A 109 8.01 -17.94 15.18
CA GLU A 109 7.02 -17.95 14.10
C GLU A 109 6.06 -16.76 14.14
N TRP A 110 5.70 -16.28 15.34
CA TRP A 110 4.86 -15.08 15.48
C TRP A 110 5.51 -13.82 14.92
N GLN A 111 6.85 -13.75 14.89
CA GLN A 111 7.58 -12.61 14.32
C GLN A 111 7.56 -12.61 12.78
N ALA A 112 7.29 -13.77 12.17
CA ALA A 112 7.19 -13.89 10.72
C ALA A 112 5.86 -13.30 10.20
N ASN A 113 4.83 -13.22 11.04
CA ASN A 113 3.59 -12.56 10.68
C ASN A 113 3.65 -11.07 11.01
N SER A 114 3.40 -10.24 10.00
CA SER A 114 3.31 -8.80 10.18
C SER A 114 1.89 -8.32 10.48
N ASN A 115 1.01 -9.24 10.89
CA ASN A 115 -0.33 -8.98 11.36
C ASN A 115 -0.34 -9.11 12.90
N PRO A 116 -0.60 -8.04 13.65
CA PRO A 116 -0.62 -8.11 15.11
C PRO A 116 -1.91 -8.73 15.66
N PHE A 117 -2.91 -9.01 14.81
CA PHE A 117 -4.23 -9.46 15.24
C PHE A 117 -4.51 -10.95 14.97
N PHE A 118 -3.67 -11.62 14.18
CA PHE A 118 -3.79 -13.03 13.79
C PHE A 118 -2.41 -13.57 13.46
#